data_AF-A0A0R3L7B6-F1
#
_entry.id   AF-A0A0R3L7B6-F1
#
_cell.length_a   1.000
_cell.length_b   1.000
_cell.length_c   1.000
_cell.angle_alpha   90.00
_cell.angle_beta   90.00
_cell.angle_gamma   90.00
#
_symmetry.space_group_name_H-M   'P 1'
#
loop_
_entity.id
_entity.type
_entity.pdbx_description
1 polymer ?
#
loop_
_entity_poly.entity_id
_entity_poly.type
_entity_poly.pdbx_seq_one_letter_code
_entity_poly.pdbx_strand_id
1 'polypeptide(L)' 'MNGLAIMENVRRYRTIASLCRQTAAFRPLHSGSLLAQAREWEHRAVAELEAYYEAFCYAATGNAPNHSASCAA' A
#
# COMPACT_ATOMS: atom_id res chain seq x y z
N MET A 1 -14.16 -0.53 -4.23
CA MET A 1 -13.05 -0.29 -5.18
C MET A 1 -12.56 -1.63 -5.72
N ASN A 2 -12.13 -1.70 -6.98
CA ASN A 2 -11.60 -2.94 -7.59
C ASN A 2 -10.13 -3.13 -7.18
N GLY A 3 -9.73 -4.35 -6.80
CA GLY A 3 -8.34 -4.68 -6.41
C GLY A 3 -7.30 -4.34 -7.50
N LEU A 4 -7.69 -4.41 -8.78
CA LEU A 4 -6.82 -4.00 -9.89
C LEU A 4 -6.46 -2.51 -9.84
N ALA A 5 -7.43 -1.65 -9.52
CA ALA A 5 -7.20 -0.20 -9.43
C ALA A 5 -6.28 0.14 -8.25
N ILE A 6 -6.41 -0.58 -7.13
CA ILE A 6 -5.54 -0.41 -5.96
C ILE A 6 -4.09 -0.77 -6.33
N MET A 7 -3.88 -1.92 -6.95
CA MET A 7 -2.53 -2.34 -7.36
C MET A 7 -1.90 -1.40 -8.39
N GLU A 8 -2.70 -0.79 -9.27
CA GLU A 8 -2.24 0.24 -10.19
C GLU A 8 -1.81 1.52 -9.47
N ASN A 9 -2.58 1.99 -8.47
CA ASN A 9 -2.21 3.12 -7.63
C ASN A 9 -0.87 2.86 -6.91
N VAL A 10 -0.71 1.68 -6.30
CA VAL A 10 0.53 1.27 -5.61
C VAL A 10 1.73 1.33 -6.57
N ARG A 11 1.58 0.78 -7.78
CA ARG A 11 2.63 0.82 -8.81
C ARG A 11 2.98 2.26 -9.18
N ARG A 12 1.96 3.10 -9.42
CA ARG A 12 2.13 4.51 -9.80
C ARG A 12 2.86 5.30 -8.71
N TYR A 13 2.41 5.20 -7.47
CA TYR A 13 2.99 5.94 -6.34
C TYR A 13 4.45 5.54 -6.10
N ARG A 14 4.78 4.24 -6.13
CA ARG A 14 6.17 3.76 -6.01
C ARG A 14 7.07 4.23 -7.16
N THR A 15 6.52 4.32 -8.36
CA THR A 15 7.24 4.84 -9.53
C THR A 15 7.58 6.32 -9.33
N ILE A 16 6.61 7.13 -8.88
CA ILE A 16 6.84 8.55 -8.59
C ILE A 16 7.86 8.73 -7.47
N ALA A 17 7.75 7.96 -6.38
CA ALA A 17 8.74 8.01 -5.29
C ALA A 17 10.17 7.70 -5.75
N SER A 18 10.32 6.69 -6.61
CA SER A 18 11.62 6.34 -7.21
C SER A 18 12.16 7.47 -8.09
N LEU A 19 11.31 8.11 -8.89
CA LEU A 19 11.71 9.26 -9.71
C LEU A 19 12.14 10.45 -8.84
N CYS A 20 11.43 10.75 -7.75
CA CYS A 20 11.82 11.78 -6.80
C CYS A 20 13.22 11.52 -6.20
N ARG A 21 13.52 10.28 -5.80
CA ARG A 21 14.85 9.89 -5.29
C ARG A 21 15.94 10.02 -6.36
N GLN A 22 15.68 9.57 -7.58
CA GLN A 22 16.61 9.73 -8.70
C GLN A 22 16.88 11.21 -8.96
N THR A 23 15.83 12.04 -8.98
CA THR A 23 15.97 13.49 -9.20
C THR A 23 16.76 14.15 -8.08
N ALA A 24 16.57 13.73 -6.83
CA ALA A 24 17.30 14.25 -5.67
C ALA A 24 18.82 14.04 -5.79
N ALA A 25 19.25 12.91 -6.37
CA ALA A 25 20.67 12.61 -6.59
C ALA A 25 21.36 13.60 -7.55
N PHE A 26 20.62 14.18 -8.50
CA PHE A 26 21.13 15.14 -9.48
C PHE A 26 20.80 16.61 -9.14
N ARG A 27 20.09 16.86 -8.04
CA ARG A 27 19.65 18.21 -7.62
C ARG A 27 19.94 18.45 -6.13
N PRO A 28 21.22 18.61 -5.72
CA PRO A 28 21.61 18.68 -4.31
C PRO A 28 20.88 19.78 -3.52
N LEU A 29 20.69 20.96 -4.14
CA LEU A 29 19.98 22.11 -3.54
C LEU A 29 18.50 21.82 -3.21
N HIS A 30 17.85 20.94 -3.97
CA HIS A 30 16.43 20.58 -3.80
C HIS A 30 16.26 19.14 -3.29
N SER A 31 17.35 18.48 -2.91
CA SER A 31 17.35 17.07 -2.56
C SER A 31 16.42 16.78 -1.38
N GLY A 32 16.43 17.63 -0.35
CA GLY A 32 15.57 17.50 0.81
C GLY A 32 14.08 17.51 0.49
N SER A 33 13.61 18.46 -0.33
CA SER A 33 12.19 18.53 -0.71
C SER A 33 11.77 17.36 -1.60
N LEU A 34 12.64 16.91 -2.51
CA LEU A 34 12.40 15.74 -3.35
C LEU A 34 12.35 14.44 -2.53
N LEU A 35 13.21 14.27 -1.53
CA LEU A 35 13.16 13.11 -0.64
C LEU A 35 11.92 13.11 0.25
N ALA A 36 11.47 14.29 0.71
CA ALA A 36 10.20 14.41 1.43
C ALA A 36 9.01 14.01 0.55
N GLN A 37 8.97 14.47 -0.71
CA GLN A 37 7.97 14.03 -1.68
C GLN A 37 8.02 12.52 -1.91
N ALA A 38 9.22 11.94 -2.05
CA ALA A 38 9.35 10.50 -2.24
C ALA A 38 8.73 9.71 -1.08
N ARG A 39 8.99 10.12 0.17
CA ARG A 39 8.44 9.49 1.37
C ARG A 39 6.91 9.57 1.42
N GLU A 40 6.35 10.72 1.06
CA GLU A 40 4.90 10.91 1.00
C GLU A 40 4.25 9.96 -0.01
N TRP A 41 4.82 9.80 -1.20
CA TRP A 41 4.31 8.85 -2.19
C TRP A 41 4.45 7.40 -1.74
N GLU A 42 5.53 7.03 -1.05
CA GLU A 42 5.66 5.69 -0.46
C GLU A 42 4.60 5.43 0.60
N HIS A 43 4.33 6.41 1.47
CA HIS A 43 3.30 6.30 2.48
C HIS A 43 1.92 6.05 1.85
N ARG A 44 1.57 6.78 0.79
CA ARG A 44 0.33 6.55 0.04
C ARG A 44 0.25 5.15 -0.57
N ALA A 45 1.37 4.64 -1.11
CA ALA A 45 1.41 3.29 -1.67
C ALA A 45 1.21 2.21 -0.59
N VAL A 46 1.75 2.43 0.61
CA VAL A 46 1.55 1.53 1.75
C VAL A 46 0.11 1.58 2.23
N ALA A 47 -0.47 2.77 2.39
CA ALA A 47 -1.86 2.93 2.81
C ALA A 47 -2.86 2.23 1.86
N GLU A 48 -2.63 2.32 0.55
CA GLU A 48 -3.45 1.59 -0.45
C GLU A 48 -3.33 0.07 -0.32
N LEU A 49 -2.12 -0.45 -0.05
CA LEU A 49 -1.92 -1.88 0.18
C LEU A 49 -2.59 -2.34 1.47
N GLU A 50 -2.44 -1.58 2.56
CA GLU A 50 -3.06 -1.86 3.85
C GLU A 50 -4.58 -1.91 3.72
N ALA A 51 -5.19 -0.91 3.06
CA ALA A 51 -6.63 -0.89 2.82
C ALA A 51 -7.11 -2.09 1.98
N TYR A 52 -6.32 -2.53 0.98
CA TYR A 52 -6.62 -3.73 0.21
C TYR A 52 -6.61 -5.00 1.08
N TYR A 53 -5.58 -5.16 1.91
CA TYR A 53 -5.46 -6.32 2.79
C TYR A 53 -6.54 -6.32 3.87
N GLU A 54 -6.85 -5.18 4.47
CA GLU A 54 -7.96 -5.06 5.42
C GLU A 54 -9.28 -5.51 4.77
N ALA A 55 -9.61 -4.97 3.59
CA ALA A 55 -10.81 -5.36 2.86
C ALA A 55 -10.84 -6.87 2.52
N PHE A 56 -9.70 -7.44 2.14
CA PHE A 56 -9.58 -8.87 1.87
C PHE A 56 -9.77 -9.72 3.13
N CYS A 57 -9.15 -9.35 4.25
CA CYS A 57 -9.30 -10.03 5.53
C CYS A 57 -10.74 -10.00 6.03
N TYR A 58 -11.41 -8.84 5.97
CA TYR A 58 -12.83 -8.74 6.32
C TYR A 58 -13.71 -9.65 5.46
N ALA A 59 -13.46 -9.70 4.14
CA ALA A 59 -14.18 -10.58 3.23
C ALA A 59 -13.93 -12.07 3.52
N ALA A 60 -12.70 -12.45 3.87
CA ALA A 60 -12.34 -13.83 4.22
C ALA A 60 -12.97 -14.27 5.55
N THR A 61 -13.03 -13.39 6.56
CA THR A 61 -13.66 -13.69 7.85
C THR A 61 -15.18 -13.77 7.80
N GLY A 62 -15.82 -13.03 6.90
CA GLY A 62 -17.27 -13.10 6.69
C GLY A 62 -17.75 -14.36 5.96
N ASN A 63 -16.84 -15.11 5.34
CA ASN A 63 -17.10 -16.34 4.59
C ASN A 63 -16.59 -17.62 5.28
N ALA A 64 -16.08 -17.54 6.52
CA ALA A 64 -15.72 -18.73 7.27
C ALA A 64 -16.99 -19.58 7.53
N PRO A 65 -17.08 -20.83 7.05
CA PRO A 65 -18.17 -21.70 7.45
C PRO A 65 -18.04 -21.91 8.96
N ASN A 66 -19.11 -21.60 9.69
CA ASN A 66 -19.27 -21.91 11.10
C ASN A 66 -19.24 -23.42 11.31
N HIS A 67 -18.06 -24.06 11.24
CA HIS A 67 -17.92 -25.42 11.75
C HIS A 67 -17.55 -25.33 13.23
N SER A 68 -18.61 -25.35 14.03
CA SER A 68 -18.67 -25.47 15.48
C SER A 68 -17.42 -26.11 16.10
N ALA A 69 -16.76 -25.36 16.98
CA ALA A 69 -16.02 -25.94 18.09
C ALA A 69 -17.04 -26.69 18.97
N SER A 70 -17.07 -28.02 18.84
CA SER A 70 -17.69 -28.91 19.82
C SER A 70 -16.85 -30.17 19.92
N CYS A 71 -15.80 -30.10 20.74
CA CYS A 71 -15.20 -31.29 21.34
C CYS A 71 -15.08 -31.01 22.85
N ALA A 72 -16.21 -31.18 23.54
CA ALA A 72 -16.23 -31.51 24.96
C ALA A 72 -16.78 -32.94 25.06
N ALA A 73 -15.91 -33.88 25.45
CA ALA A 73 -16.24 -35.14 26.10
C ALA A 73 -14.94 -35.71 26.70
#